data_AF-A0A8J4CWB1-F1
#
_entry.id   AF-A0A8J4CWB1-F1
#
_cell.length_a   1.000
_cell.length_b   1.000
_cell.length_c   1.000
_cell.angle_alpha   90.00
_cell.angle_beta   90.00
_cell.angle_gamma   90.00
#
_symmetry.space_group_name_H-M   'P 1'
#
loop_
_entity.id
_entity.type
_entity.pdbx_description
1 polymer ?
#
loop_
_entity_poly.entity_id
_entity_poly.type
_entity_poly.pdbx_seq_one_letter_code
_entity_poly.pdbx_strand_id
1 'polypeptide(L)'
;MPEEPHGRVAVIDGYRGFRFFPSSRPFSLRRRVRDEHISSCTGPGQATVRQALGVALAAEAGDYYRSLAVLEAQAALPLPTPGDNVDGSNCGGLGASASGGNGQFLTLLRLVCWLSEPLRRMRLLAAIGGAAEGLEGGALAGAVYEFSRHGDPFVAANTTKLLQQVCVPLHGIIRRWVLEGVLDDPYNECFVVQHAAAAVVSAALAAAGAAPGPLALAQLCHPFWICGARRMD
;
A
#
# COMPACT_ATOMS: atom_id res chain seq x y z
N MET A 1 -17.07 8.80 -34.02
CA MET A 1 -17.80 9.26 -32.83
C MET A 1 -19.20 8.66 -32.86
N PRO A 2 -19.60 7.89 -31.84
CA PRO A 2 -18.80 7.39 -30.71
C PRO A 2 -17.79 6.30 -31.19
N GLU A 3 -16.75 5.85 -30.48
CA GLU A 3 -16.45 5.71 -29.03
C GLU A 3 -17.17 4.52 -28.36
N GLU A 4 -16.59 3.32 -28.46
CA GLU A 4 -17.04 2.18 -27.67
C GLU A 4 -16.70 2.36 -26.17
N PRO A 5 -17.67 2.29 -25.25
CA PRO A 5 -17.41 2.47 -23.82
C PRO A 5 -16.75 1.21 -23.22
N HIS A 6 -15.43 1.26 -23.07
CA HIS A 6 -14.60 0.19 -22.51
C HIS A 6 -15.17 -0.49 -21.25
N GLY A 7 -15.07 -1.82 -21.20
CA GLY A 7 -14.84 -2.57 -19.94
C GLY A 7 -15.98 -2.59 -18.91
N ARG A 8 -17.19 -2.98 -19.29
CA ARG A 8 -18.28 -3.27 -18.33
C ARG A 8 -18.17 -4.71 -17.79
N VAL A 9 -17.61 -4.86 -16.59
CA VAL A 9 -17.60 -6.14 -15.85
C VAL A 9 -18.94 -6.33 -15.13
N ALA A 10 -19.66 -7.40 -15.46
CA ALA A 10 -20.86 -7.82 -14.74
C ALA A 10 -20.50 -8.68 -13.53
N VAL A 11 -21.22 -8.49 -12.42
CA VAL A 11 -21.15 -9.37 -11.24
C VAL A 11 -22.52 -10.01 -11.07
N ILE A 12 -22.55 -11.33 -11.00
CA ILE A 12 -23.76 -12.12 -10.73
C ILE A 12 -23.87 -12.30 -9.22
N ASP A 13 -24.98 -11.88 -8.64
CA ASP A 13 -25.34 -12.12 -7.24
C ASP A 13 -26.71 -12.81 -7.16
N GLY A 14 -26.91 -13.62 -6.11
CA GLY A 14 -28.00 -14.57 -6.02
C GLY A 14 -29.39 -13.92 -6.05
N TYR A 15 -30.23 -14.36 -6.99
CA TYR A 15 -31.68 -14.14 -7.01
C TYR A 15 -32.20 -12.68 -7.06
N ARG A 16 -31.36 -11.64 -7.21
CA ARG A 16 -31.81 -10.22 -7.27
C ARG A 16 -31.25 -9.35 -8.40
N GLY A 17 -31.09 -9.97 -9.58
CA GLY A 17 -31.12 -9.29 -10.89
C GLY A 17 -29.89 -8.42 -11.26
N PHE A 18 -29.80 -8.09 -12.55
CA PHE A 18 -28.72 -7.26 -13.09
C PHE A 18 -28.81 -5.82 -12.57
N ARG A 19 -27.81 -5.38 -11.79
CA ARG A 19 -27.65 -3.97 -11.41
C ARG A 19 -26.27 -3.46 -11.79
N PHE A 20 -26.25 -2.53 -12.74
CA PHE A 20 -25.07 -1.72 -13.05
C PHE A 20 -24.85 -0.71 -11.92
N PHE A 21 -23.87 -0.96 -11.05
CA PHE A 21 -23.48 -0.01 -10.01
C PHE A 21 -22.57 1.09 -10.59
N PRO A 22 -22.92 2.39 -10.49
CA PRO A 22 -22.17 3.49 -11.11
C PRO A 22 -20.86 3.88 -10.38
N SER A 23 -20.28 2.99 -9.55
CA SER A 23 -18.92 3.18 -9.03
C SER A 23 -18.11 1.89 -9.08
N SER A 24 -17.17 1.80 -10.03
CA SER A 24 -16.30 0.64 -10.25
C SER A 24 -15.12 0.62 -9.27
N ARG A 25 -15.45 0.50 -7.97
CA ARG A 25 -14.50 0.62 -6.84
C ARG A 25 -13.26 -0.30 -6.87
N PRO A 26 -13.25 -1.54 -7.41
CA PRO A 26 -12.03 -2.34 -7.46
C PRO A 26 -11.10 -1.94 -8.61
N PHE A 27 -11.63 -1.48 -9.75
CA PHE A 27 -10.81 -1.08 -10.90
C PHE A 27 -10.24 0.33 -10.73
N SER A 28 -10.99 1.26 -10.13
CA SER A 28 -10.46 2.57 -9.75
C SER A 28 -9.29 2.44 -8.78
N LEU A 29 -9.34 1.52 -7.82
CA LEU A 29 -8.26 1.26 -6.86
C LEU A 29 -6.92 0.90 -7.53
N ARG A 30 -6.94 0.04 -8.56
CA ARG A 30 -5.73 -0.38 -9.32
C ARG A 30 -5.13 0.75 -10.17
N ARG A 31 -5.95 1.70 -10.64
CA ARG A 31 -5.45 2.95 -11.21
C ARG A 31 -4.90 3.84 -10.09
N ARG A 32 -5.70 4.14 -9.07
CA ARG A 32 -5.39 5.07 -7.98
C ARG A 32 -4.04 4.80 -7.28
N VAL A 33 -3.76 3.56 -6.86
CA VAL A 33 -2.47 3.23 -6.21
C VAL A 33 -1.26 3.41 -7.14
N ARG A 34 -1.46 3.31 -8.47
CA ARG A 34 -0.36 3.40 -9.44
C ARG A 34 -0.19 4.81 -9.99
N ASP A 35 -1.28 5.37 -10.51
CA ASP A 35 -1.32 6.60 -11.28
C ASP A 35 -1.25 7.86 -10.37
N GLU A 36 -1.75 7.78 -9.13
CA GLU A 36 -1.72 8.88 -8.14
C GLU A 36 -0.56 8.69 -7.15
N HIS A 37 -0.36 7.48 -6.61
CA HIS A 37 0.60 7.24 -5.53
C HIS A 37 1.98 6.82 -6.03
N ILE A 38 2.13 5.67 -6.70
CA ILE A 38 3.45 5.18 -7.16
C ILE A 38 4.11 6.21 -8.09
N SER A 39 3.38 6.73 -9.10
CA SER A 39 3.92 7.77 -10.00
C SER A 39 4.31 9.06 -9.29
N SER A 40 3.64 9.45 -8.20
CA SER A 40 4.06 10.63 -7.42
C SER A 40 5.32 10.40 -6.57
N CYS A 41 5.74 9.14 -6.38
CA CYS A 41 6.89 8.72 -5.56
C CYS A 41 8.11 8.25 -6.37
N THR A 42 8.13 8.45 -7.69
CA THR A 42 9.25 8.05 -8.58
C THR A 42 9.80 9.21 -9.41
N GLY A 43 9.63 10.46 -8.96
CA GLY A 43 10.14 11.65 -9.65
C GLY A 43 11.58 12.00 -9.27
N PRO A 44 12.39 12.59 -10.18
CA PRO A 44 13.71 13.11 -9.83
C PRO A 44 13.59 14.28 -8.84
N GLY A 45 14.49 14.32 -7.85
CA GLY A 45 14.49 15.36 -6.81
C GLY A 45 13.53 15.11 -5.63
N GLN A 46 12.98 13.90 -5.50
CA GLN A 46 12.10 13.53 -4.39
C GLN A 46 12.87 12.97 -3.19
N ALA A 47 12.30 13.17 -2.00
CA ALA A 47 12.77 12.67 -0.72
C ALA A 47 12.95 11.13 -0.73
N THR A 48 14.08 10.64 -0.21
CA THR A 48 14.50 9.22 -0.30
C THR A 48 13.55 8.26 0.42
N VAL A 49 12.94 8.68 1.53
CA VAL A 49 11.93 7.93 2.27
C VAL A 49 10.65 7.80 1.44
N ARG A 50 10.30 8.86 0.68
CA ARG A 50 9.13 8.86 -0.21
C ARG A 50 9.37 7.99 -1.44
N GLN A 51 10.59 7.97 -1.98
CA GLN A 51 11.00 7.02 -3.01
C GLN A 51 10.98 5.56 -2.50
N ALA A 52 11.47 5.30 -1.28
CA ALA A 52 11.42 3.98 -0.66
C ALA A 52 9.99 3.47 -0.46
N LEU A 53 9.05 4.34 -0.06
CA LEU A 53 7.62 4.02 -0.06
C LEU A 53 7.11 3.68 -1.47
N GLY A 54 7.45 4.49 -2.48
CA GLY A 54 7.06 4.25 -3.88
C GLY A 54 7.48 2.87 -4.40
N VAL A 55 8.73 2.46 -4.13
CA VAL A 55 9.25 1.14 -4.48
C VAL A 55 8.52 0.02 -3.72
N ALA A 56 8.24 0.20 -2.43
CA ALA A 56 7.54 -0.80 -1.62
C ALA A 56 6.07 -0.99 -2.07
N LEU A 57 5.37 0.10 -2.39
CA LEU A 57 4.01 0.07 -2.96
C LEU A 57 4.00 -0.60 -4.36
N ALA A 58 5.02 -0.34 -5.19
CA ALA A 58 5.16 -0.97 -6.50
C ALA A 58 5.43 -2.47 -6.41
N ALA A 59 6.21 -2.93 -5.43
CA ALA A 59 6.48 -4.35 -5.20
C ALA A 59 5.19 -5.12 -4.82
N GLU A 60 4.41 -4.61 -3.87
CA GLU A 60 3.14 -5.22 -3.44
C GLU A 60 2.04 -5.14 -4.55
N ALA A 61 2.05 -4.09 -5.38
CA ALA A 61 1.23 -4.06 -6.60
C ALA A 61 1.67 -5.12 -7.64
N GLY A 62 2.96 -5.44 -7.70
CA GLY A 62 3.52 -6.53 -8.51
C GLY A 62 3.10 -7.92 -8.00
N ASP A 63 3.04 -8.12 -6.69
CA ASP A 63 2.46 -9.32 -6.05
C ASP A 63 1.00 -9.52 -6.49
N TYR A 64 0.20 -8.45 -6.44
CA TYR A 64 -1.19 -8.48 -6.92
C TYR A 64 -1.29 -8.89 -8.39
N TYR A 65 -0.43 -8.37 -9.29
CA TYR A 65 -0.44 -8.78 -10.70
C TYR A 65 0.03 -10.21 -10.94
N ARG A 66 1.00 -10.72 -10.15
CA ARG A 66 1.37 -12.15 -10.18
C ARG A 66 0.20 -13.05 -9.78
N SER A 67 -0.61 -12.65 -8.79
CA SER A 67 -1.83 -13.41 -8.43
C SER A 67 -2.89 -13.40 -9.54
N LEU A 68 -3.06 -12.29 -10.26
CA LEU A 68 -3.98 -12.20 -11.40
C LEU A 68 -3.54 -13.06 -12.58
N ALA A 69 -2.25 -13.06 -12.94
CA ALA A 69 -1.74 -13.85 -14.06
C ALA A 69 -1.96 -15.36 -13.89
N VAL A 70 -1.87 -15.87 -12.65
CA VAL A 70 -2.19 -17.27 -12.33
C VAL A 70 -3.69 -17.55 -12.51
N LEU A 71 -4.56 -16.64 -12.10
CA LEU A 71 -6.01 -16.78 -12.27
C LEU A 71 -6.43 -16.65 -13.74
N GLU A 72 -5.77 -15.79 -14.53
CA GLU A 72 -5.97 -15.66 -15.97
C GLU A 72 -5.59 -16.94 -16.71
N ALA A 73 -4.43 -17.54 -16.38
CA ALA A 73 -4.02 -18.84 -16.91
C ALA A 73 -4.98 -19.99 -16.54
N GLN A 74 -5.55 -19.96 -15.33
CA GLN A 74 -6.59 -20.93 -14.92
C GLN A 74 -7.95 -20.68 -15.61
N ALA A 75 -8.28 -19.43 -15.96
CA ALA A 75 -9.51 -19.09 -16.68
C ALA A 75 -9.48 -19.47 -18.17
N ALA A 76 -8.29 -19.68 -18.74
CA ALA A 76 -8.10 -20.17 -20.11
C ALA A 76 -8.30 -21.69 -20.26
N LEU A 77 -8.49 -22.44 -19.16
CA LEU A 77 -8.76 -23.87 -19.20
C LEU A 77 -10.22 -24.14 -19.61
N PRO A 78 -10.49 -25.15 -20.47
CA PRO A 78 -11.85 -25.50 -20.85
C PRO A 78 -12.67 -25.95 -19.63
N LEU A 79 -13.92 -25.48 -19.56
CA LEU A 79 -14.87 -25.91 -18.54
C LEU A 79 -15.27 -27.38 -18.79
N PRO A 80 -15.30 -28.26 -17.77
CA PRO A 80 -15.81 -29.61 -17.92
C PRO A 80 -17.25 -29.59 -18.42
N THR A 81 -17.56 -30.30 -19.50
CA THR A 81 -18.93 -30.36 -20.03
C THR A 81 -19.71 -31.48 -19.31
N PRO A 82 -21.03 -31.35 -19.10
CA PRO A 82 -21.86 -32.38 -18.48
C PRO A 82 -22.19 -33.53 -19.46
N GLY A 83 -21.16 -34.04 -20.14
CA GLY A 83 -21.21 -35.13 -21.12
C GLY A 83 -19.87 -35.86 -21.29
N ASP A 84 -18.77 -35.31 -20.77
CA ASP A 84 -17.48 -35.99 -20.70
C ASP A 84 -17.55 -37.11 -19.64
N ASN A 85 -17.59 -38.36 -20.09
CA ASN A 85 -17.87 -39.51 -19.22
C ASN A 85 -16.77 -39.72 -18.17
N VAL A 86 -17.20 -39.87 -16.91
CA VAL A 86 -16.30 -40.18 -15.79
C VAL A 86 -16.01 -41.68 -15.79
N ASP A 87 -14.79 -42.06 -16.17
CA ASP A 87 -14.23 -43.36 -15.78
C ASP A 87 -14.20 -43.42 -14.25
N GLY A 88 -15.02 -44.30 -13.69
CA GLY A 88 -15.49 -44.20 -12.30
C GLY A 88 -14.45 -44.56 -11.24
N SER A 89 -13.71 -43.58 -10.71
CA SER A 89 -12.96 -43.71 -9.45
C SER A 89 -12.61 -42.37 -8.76
N ASN A 90 -13.62 -41.61 -8.33
CA ASN A 90 -13.85 -41.33 -6.90
C ASN A 90 -15.23 -40.67 -6.67
N CYS A 91 -15.80 -40.80 -5.46
CA CYS A 91 -17.09 -40.22 -5.10
C CYS A 91 -17.02 -38.70 -4.82
N GLY A 92 -18.16 -38.02 -4.92
CA GLY A 92 -18.24 -36.57 -4.74
C GLY A 92 -18.08 -36.08 -3.31
N GLY A 93 -17.72 -34.80 -3.16
CA GLY A 93 -17.67 -34.11 -1.87
C GLY A 93 -17.52 -32.60 -2.03
N LEU A 94 -18.28 -31.84 -1.25
CA LEU A 94 -18.06 -30.40 -1.05
C LEU A 94 -16.85 -30.20 -0.12
N GLY A 95 -15.67 -30.58 -0.59
CA GLY A 95 -14.44 -30.69 0.21
C GLY A 95 -13.23 -30.06 -0.48
N ALA A 96 -12.46 -29.29 0.30
CA ALA A 96 -11.26 -28.61 -0.19
C ALA A 96 -10.07 -29.58 -0.31
N SER A 97 -9.95 -30.27 -1.45
CA SER A 97 -8.73 -31.04 -1.77
C SER A 97 -7.61 -30.10 -2.24
N ALA A 98 -6.73 -29.72 -1.31
CA ALA A 98 -5.59 -28.84 -1.57
C ALA A 98 -4.32 -29.63 -1.97
N SER A 99 -4.42 -30.54 -2.94
CA SER A 99 -3.24 -31.23 -3.52
C SER A 99 -3.47 -31.67 -4.98
N GLY A 100 -2.37 -32.00 -5.65
CA GLY A 100 -2.23 -32.10 -7.10
C GLY A 100 -3.21 -33.01 -7.86
N GLY A 101 -3.61 -32.54 -9.04
CA GLY A 101 -4.32 -33.33 -10.06
C GLY A 101 -5.77 -32.89 -10.31
N ASN A 102 -6.25 -33.22 -11.52
CA ASN A 102 -7.65 -33.17 -11.94
C ASN A 102 -8.35 -31.80 -11.90
N GLY A 103 -8.21 -31.03 -13.01
CA GLY A 103 -9.18 -30.02 -13.43
C GLY A 103 -9.49 -28.89 -12.45
N GLN A 104 -8.55 -27.97 -12.21
CA GLN A 104 -8.81 -26.77 -11.42
C GLN A 104 -9.59 -25.69 -12.21
N PHE A 105 -10.85 -25.97 -12.54
CA PHE A 105 -11.77 -24.98 -13.11
C PHE A 105 -12.02 -23.82 -12.12
N LEU A 106 -12.10 -22.60 -12.64
CA LEU A 106 -12.47 -21.41 -11.87
C LEU A 106 -13.98 -21.19 -11.91
N THR A 107 -14.64 -21.35 -10.76
CA THR A 107 -15.99 -20.83 -10.52
C THR A 107 -15.92 -19.39 -10.02
N LEU A 108 -16.99 -18.61 -10.21
CA LEU A 108 -17.07 -17.23 -9.69
C LEU A 108 -16.86 -17.16 -8.17
N LEU A 109 -17.40 -18.13 -7.42
CA LEU A 109 -17.20 -18.23 -5.97
C LEU A 109 -15.73 -18.47 -5.62
N ARG A 110 -15.05 -19.37 -6.35
CA ARG A 110 -13.61 -19.63 -6.18
C ARG A 110 -12.79 -18.38 -6.49
N LEU A 111 -13.10 -17.65 -7.56
CA LEU A 111 -12.44 -16.39 -7.93
C LEU A 111 -12.60 -15.32 -6.83
N VAL A 112 -13.79 -15.19 -6.22
CA VAL A 112 -14.02 -14.28 -5.08
C VAL A 112 -13.17 -14.68 -3.86
N CYS A 113 -13.09 -15.97 -3.52
CA CYS A 113 -12.22 -16.43 -2.43
C CYS A 113 -10.74 -16.13 -2.71
N TRP A 114 -10.24 -16.41 -3.91
CA TRP A 114 -8.83 -16.23 -4.28
C TRP A 114 -8.43 -14.75 -4.40
N LEU A 115 -9.34 -13.86 -4.81
CA LEU A 115 -9.08 -12.41 -4.86
C LEU A 115 -9.34 -11.67 -3.55
N SER A 116 -9.95 -12.30 -2.55
CA SER A 116 -10.32 -11.65 -1.28
C SER A 116 -9.14 -10.99 -0.56
N GLU A 117 -8.02 -11.71 -0.46
CA GLU A 117 -6.78 -11.30 0.21
C GLU A 117 -5.96 -10.29 -0.64
N PRO A 118 -5.67 -10.53 -1.95
CA PRO A 118 -5.02 -9.53 -2.80
C PRO A 118 -5.79 -8.19 -2.88
N LEU A 119 -7.13 -8.23 -2.94
CA LEU A 119 -7.95 -7.01 -2.93
C LEU A 119 -8.00 -6.33 -1.55
N ARG A 120 -7.92 -7.09 -0.45
CA ARG A 120 -7.75 -6.51 0.89
C ARG A 120 -6.41 -5.77 1.00
N ARG A 121 -5.32 -6.35 0.48
CA ARG A 121 -3.99 -5.69 0.47
C ARG A 121 -4.00 -4.41 -0.37
N MET A 122 -4.48 -4.46 -1.60
CA MET A 122 -4.57 -3.27 -2.46
C MET A 122 -5.39 -2.12 -1.84
N ARG A 123 -6.38 -2.41 -0.98
CA ARG A 123 -7.14 -1.38 -0.24
C ARG A 123 -6.31 -0.75 0.88
N LEU A 124 -5.54 -1.55 1.61
CA LEU A 124 -4.62 -1.06 2.62
C LEU A 124 -3.52 -0.17 1.99
N LEU A 125 -2.94 -0.58 0.86
CA LEU A 125 -1.96 0.22 0.13
C LEU A 125 -2.52 1.60 -0.27
N ALA A 126 -3.79 1.66 -0.69
CA ALA A 126 -4.45 2.92 -1.04
C ALA A 126 -4.74 3.82 0.18
N ALA A 127 -5.00 3.22 1.36
CA ALA A 127 -5.22 3.97 2.59
C ALA A 127 -3.90 4.54 3.17
N ILE A 128 -2.84 3.71 3.18
CA ILE A 128 -1.49 4.13 3.58
C ILE A 128 -0.96 5.20 2.61
N GLY A 129 -1.19 5.00 1.31
CA GLY A 129 -0.85 5.98 0.29
C GLY A 129 -1.50 7.34 0.53
N GLY A 130 -2.82 7.38 0.70
CA GLY A 130 -3.57 8.63 0.89
C GLY A 130 -3.23 9.35 2.20
N ALA A 131 -2.73 8.62 3.21
CA ALA A 131 -2.21 9.20 4.45
C ALA A 131 -0.75 9.68 4.34
N ALA A 132 -0.03 9.30 3.27
CA ALA A 132 1.32 9.77 2.97
C ALA A 132 1.34 10.93 1.94
N GLU A 133 0.20 11.31 1.38
CA GLU A 133 0.08 12.50 0.52
C GLU A 133 0.51 13.77 1.28
N GLY A 134 1.51 14.48 0.75
CA GLY A 134 2.04 15.71 1.36
C GLY A 134 2.93 15.52 2.60
N LEU A 135 3.27 14.28 2.98
CA LEU A 135 4.23 13.99 4.05
C LEU A 135 5.57 13.53 3.48
N GLU A 136 6.67 13.92 4.13
CA GLU A 136 8.04 13.56 3.75
C GLU A 136 8.87 13.11 4.97
N GLY A 137 10.02 12.47 4.73
CA GLY A 137 10.98 12.04 5.76
C GLY A 137 10.37 11.29 6.95
N GLY A 138 10.81 11.65 8.17
CA GLY A 138 10.32 11.06 9.42
C GLY A 138 8.80 11.19 9.67
N ALA A 139 8.13 12.19 9.09
CA ALA A 139 6.68 12.36 9.24
C ALA A 139 5.90 11.31 8.42
N LEU A 140 6.32 11.05 7.18
CA LEU A 140 5.79 9.96 6.34
C LEU A 140 5.98 8.61 7.05
N ALA A 141 7.17 8.34 7.60
CA ALA A 141 7.43 7.10 8.32
C ALA A 141 6.52 6.93 9.56
N GLY A 142 6.22 8.02 10.28
CA GLY A 142 5.26 8.04 11.39
C GLY A 142 3.83 7.69 10.96
N ALA A 143 3.34 8.31 9.88
CA ALA A 143 2.01 8.04 9.33
C ALA A 143 1.87 6.61 8.80
N VAL A 144 2.90 6.07 8.11
CA VAL A 144 2.92 4.66 7.69
C VAL A 144 2.90 3.73 8.90
N TYR A 145 3.77 3.96 9.89
CA TYR A 145 3.82 3.16 11.11
C TYR A 145 2.45 3.18 11.83
N GLU A 146 1.69 4.28 11.84
CA GLU A 146 0.42 4.42 12.58
C GLU A 146 -0.59 3.30 12.29
N PHE A 147 -0.74 2.89 11.03
CA PHE A 147 -1.61 1.79 10.63
C PHE A 147 -1.29 0.46 11.33
N SER A 148 -0.06 0.27 11.85
CA SER A 148 0.32 -0.92 12.60
C SER A 148 -0.14 -0.93 14.07
N ARG A 149 -0.75 0.16 14.59
CA ARG A 149 -1.53 0.09 15.86
C ARG A 149 -2.88 -0.59 15.69
N HIS A 150 -3.36 -0.79 14.46
CA HIS A 150 -4.64 -1.45 14.23
C HIS A 150 -4.59 -2.91 14.71
N GLY A 151 -5.62 -3.33 15.44
CA GLY A 151 -5.73 -4.70 15.97
C GLY A 151 -6.03 -5.79 14.93
N ASP A 152 -6.00 -5.48 13.63
CA ASP A 152 -6.07 -6.50 12.58
C ASP A 152 -4.64 -6.99 12.27
N PRO A 153 -4.29 -8.26 12.56
CA PRO A 153 -2.96 -8.80 12.33
C PRO A 153 -2.58 -8.81 10.85
N PHE A 154 -3.54 -8.87 9.92
CA PHE A 154 -3.27 -8.68 8.50
C PHE A 154 -2.74 -7.26 8.23
N VAL A 155 -3.34 -6.24 8.83
CA VAL A 155 -2.91 -4.85 8.62
C VAL A 155 -1.53 -4.64 9.23
N ALA A 156 -1.35 -5.03 10.50
CA ALA A 156 -0.06 -4.91 11.19
C ALA A 156 1.08 -5.60 10.44
N ALA A 157 0.87 -6.80 9.91
CA ALA A 157 1.90 -7.54 9.16
C ALA A 157 2.29 -6.85 7.84
N ASN A 158 1.32 -6.37 7.05
CA ASN A 158 1.61 -5.69 5.79
C ASN A 158 2.22 -4.29 6.01
N THR A 159 1.71 -3.52 6.98
CA THR A 159 2.29 -2.23 7.35
C THR A 159 3.72 -2.37 7.87
N THR A 160 4.03 -3.40 8.66
CA THR A 160 5.39 -3.66 9.17
C THR A 160 6.38 -3.89 8.02
N LYS A 161 6.00 -4.64 6.97
CA LYS A 161 6.84 -4.84 5.78
C LYS A 161 7.11 -3.53 5.04
N LEU A 162 6.08 -2.70 4.82
CA LEU A 162 6.24 -1.40 4.17
C LEU A 162 7.16 -0.49 4.98
N LEU A 163 6.93 -0.40 6.30
CA LEU A 163 7.75 0.40 7.20
C LEU A 163 9.22 -0.04 7.20
N GLN A 164 9.50 -1.34 7.17
CA GLN A 164 10.87 -1.86 7.08
C GLN A 164 11.60 -1.32 5.85
N GLN A 165 10.94 -1.18 4.69
CA GLN A 165 11.51 -0.57 3.49
C GLN A 165 11.65 0.95 3.63
N VAL A 166 10.60 1.63 4.10
CA VAL A 166 10.55 3.10 4.30
C VAL A 166 11.65 3.58 5.25
N CYS A 167 11.98 2.81 6.29
CA CYS A 167 13.02 3.15 7.24
C CYS A 167 14.46 2.78 6.81
N VAL A 168 14.68 2.09 5.68
CA VAL A 168 16.05 1.80 5.18
C VAL A 168 16.90 3.07 5.02
N PRO A 169 16.46 4.11 4.27
CA PRO A 169 17.23 5.36 4.14
C PRO A 169 17.48 6.04 5.49
N LEU A 170 16.46 6.14 6.35
CA LEU A 170 16.60 6.74 7.69
C LEU A 170 17.65 6.01 8.54
N HIS A 171 17.64 4.68 8.57
CA HIS A 171 18.67 3.90 9.26
C HIS A 171 20.07 4.08 8.64
N GLY A 172 20.16 4.30 7.32
CA GLY A 172 21.42 4.62 6.64
C GLY A 172 21.99 5.99 7.04
N ILE A 173 21.14 7.01 7.19
CA ILE A 173 21.53 8.34 7.70
C ILE A 173 21.96 8.24 9.16
N ILE A 174 21.12 7.65 10.02
CA ILE A 174 21.39 7.51 11.46
C ILE A 174 22.68 6.72 11.71
N ARG A 175 22.92 5.63 10.97
CA ARG A 175 24.13 4.80 11.11
C ARG A 175 25.41 5.62 10.84
N ARG A 176 25.44 6.39 9.75
CA ARG A 176 26.62 7.22 9.40
C ARG A 176 26.80 8.35 10.41
N TRP A 177 25.73 9.00 10.83
CA TRP A 177 25.79 10.02 11.87
C TRP A 177 26.35 9.48 13.21
N VAL A 178 25.89 8.30 13.67
CA VAL A 178 26.33 7.71 14.94
C VAL A 178 27.74 7.12 14.89
N LEU A 179 28.16 6.50 13.77
CA LEU A 179 29.44 5.79 13.67
C LEU A 179 30.58 6.65 13.09
N GLU A 180 30.27 7.57 12.19
CA GLU A 180 31.25 8.37 11.44
C GLU A 180 31.19 9.86 11.82
N GLY A 181 30.16 10.29 12.57
CA GLY A 181 29.92 11.69 12.93
C GLY A 181 29.33 12.54 11.79
N VAL A 182 29.18 11.95 10.58
CA VAL A 182 28.76 12.66 9.37
C VAL A 182 27.24 12.50 9.17
N LEU A 183 26.52 13.63 9.21
CA LEU A 183 25.12 13.69 8.80
C LEU A 183 25.03 14.03 7.31
N ASP A 184 25.05 13.00 6.47
CA ASP A 184 24.74 13.08 5.04
C ASP A 184 23.24 12.84 4.81
N ASP A 185 22.51 13.94 4.66
CA ASP A 185 21.07 14.00 4.41
C ASP A 185 20.77 15.15 3.43
N PRO A 186 20.74 14.89 2.11
CA PRO A 186 20.55 15.94 1.10
C PRO A 186 19.12 16.47 1.01
N TYR A 187 18.14 15.87 1.71
CA TYR A 187 16.73 16.25 1.66
C TYR A 187 16.19 16.76 3.01
N ASN A 188 16.99 16.72 4.08
CA ASN A 188 16.60 17.04 5.47
C ASN A 188 15.43 16.17 5.98
N GLU A 189 15.44 14.89 5.63
CA GLU A 189 14.42 13.90 6.01
C GLU A 189 14.58 13.38 7.44
N CYS A 190 15.78 13.53 8.01
CA CYS A 190 16.14 13.12 9.36
C CYS A 190 15.57 14.08 10.42
N PHE A 191 15.33 13.56 11.62
CA PHE A 191 14.95 14.36 12.79
C PHE A 191 16.14 15.12 13.43
N VAL A 192 17.37 14.87 12.96
CA VAL A 192 18.59 15.57 13.38
C VAL A 192 18.93 16.61 12.33
N VAL A 193 19.10 17.87 12.75
CA VAL A 193 19.48 18.99 11.88
C VAL A 193 20.78 19.60 12.39
N GLN A 194 21.73 19.92 11.49
CA GLN A 194 22.98 20.57 11.88
C GLN A 194 22.70 21.97 12.45
N HIS A 195 23.40 22.36 13.52
CA HIS A 195 23.05 23.56 14.30
C HIS A 195 23.06 24.87 13.47
N ALA A 196 23.95 24.97 12.47
CA ALA A 196 23.98 26.11 11.54
C ALA A 196 22.71 26.20 10.66
N ALA A 197 22.18 25.06 10.20
CA ALA A 197 20.91 25.01 9.46
C ALA A 197 19.72 25.27 10.40
N ALA A 198 19.75 24.74 11.63
CA ALA A 198 18.72 25.00 12.63
C ALA A 198 18.60 26.51 12.97
N ALA A 199 19.72 27.24 13.01
CA ALA A 199 19.71 28.69 13.16
C ALA A 199 18.97 29.37 11.98
N VAL A 200 19.27 29.02 10.73
CA VAL A 200 18.60 29.56 9.54
C VAL A 200 17.11 29.23 9.51
N VAL A 201 16.72 27.99 9.86
CA VAL A 201 15.31 27.59 9.96
C VAL A 201 14.59 28.38 11.06
N SER A 202 15.21 28.59 12.22
CA SER A 202 14.63 29.40 13.30
C SER A 202 14.49 30.88 12.92
N ALA A 203 15.44 31.43 12.16
CA ALA A 203 15.37 32.79 11.64
C ALA A 203 14.29 32.95 10.55
N ALA A 204 14.12 31.96 9.67
CA ALA A 204 13.03 31.94 8.69
C ALA A 204 11.65 31.83 9.36
N LEU A 205 11.54 31.00 10.41
CA LEU A 205 10.31 30.87 11.20
C LEU A 205 9.98 32.17 11.96
N ALA A 206 10.99 32.87 12.50
CA ALA A 206 10.82 34.17 13.13
C ALA A 206 10.43 35.26 12.10
N ALA A 207 11.00 35.23 10.89
CA ALA A 207 10.64 36.13 9.80
C ALA A 207 9.21 35.90 9.26
N ALA A 208 8.63 34.72 9.48
CA ALA A 208 7.25 34.38 9.10
C ALA A 208 6.18 35.04 10.00
N GLY A 209 6.56 35.77 11.06
CA GLY A 209 5.68 36.74 11.74
C GLY A 209 4.55 36.17 12.60
N ALA A 210 4.53 34.85 12.86
CA ALA A 210 3.56 34.25 13.77
C ALA A 210 3.91 34.55 15.24
N ALA A 211 2.98 35.17 15.98
CA ALA A 211 3.18 35.50 17.39
C ALA A 211 3.37 34.23 18.26
N PRO A 212 4.25 34.25 19.28
CA PRO A 212 4.62 33.06 20.04
C PRO A 212 3.53 32.62 21.04
N GLY A 213 2.52 31.91 20.52
CA GLY A 213 1.69 31.02 21.34
C GLY A 213 2.54 29.86 21.88
N PRO A 214 2.31 29.37 23.12
CA PRO A 214 3.24 28.51 23.85
C PRO A 214 3.33 27.04 23.37
N LEU A 215 2.99 26.76 22.10
CA LEU A 215 2.88 25.40 21.53
C LEU A 215 3.55 25.25 20.15
N ALA A 216 4.36 26.20 19.70
CA ALA A 216 5.02 26.19 18.38
C ALA A 216 6.43 25.55 18.38
N LEU A 217 6.65 24.44 19.09
CA LEU A 217 7.94 23.74 19.12
C LEU A 217 8.06 22.69 17.99
N ALA A 218 8.76 23.04 16.91
CA ALA A 218 9.50 22.15 16.01
C ALA A 218 8.80 20.84 15.58
N GLN A 219 7.49 20.90 15.31
CA GLN A 219 6.63 19.70 15.25
C GLN A 219 6.61 18.99 13.87
N LEU A 220 7.52 19.35 12.95
CA LEU A 220 7.51 18.91 11.55
C LEU A 220 8.40 17.69 11.23
N CYS A 221 9.52 17.50 11.93
CA CYS A 221 10.48 16.42 11.61
C CYS A 221 10.66 15.37 12.72
N HIS A 222 10.05 15.55 13.90
CA HIS A 222 10.08 14.51 14.93
C HIS A 222 9.16 13.33 14.56
N PRO A 223 9.67 12.09 14.39
CA PRO A 223 8.79 10.94 14.35
C PRO A 223 8.07 10.85 15.70
N PHE A 224 6.73 10.91 15.66
CA PHE A 224 5.77 11.03 16.79
C PHE A 224 5.82 9.87 17.82
N TRP A 225 6.82 9.02 17.70
CA TRP A 225 6.89 7.64 18.15
C TRP A 225 8.21 7.32 18.85
N ILE A 226 9.28 8.06 18.56
CA ILE A 226 10.43 8.17 19.46
C ILE A 226 10.00 8.98 20.70
N CYS A 227 9.25 10.06 20.49
CA CYS A 227 8.59 10.82 21.56
C CYS A 227 7.16 10.30 21.77
N GLY A 228 6.99 9.24 22.56
CA GLY A 228 5.70 8.60 22.81
C GLY A 228 4.69 9.49 23.55
N ALA A 229 3.93 10.31 22.80
CA ALA A 229 2.96 11.26 23.34
C ALA A 229 1.52 10.78 23.15
N ARG A 230 0.96 10.12 24.18
CA ARG A 230 -0.49 9.90 24.29
C ARG A 230 -1.15 11.24 24.64
N ARG A 231 -1.96 11.79 23.73
CA ARG A 231 -3.10 12.64 24.10
C ARG A 231 -4.37 11.99 23.55
N MET A 232 -5.13 11.41 24.46
CA MET A 232 -6.53 11.06 24.26
C MET A 232 -7.31 12.21 24.88
N ASP A 233 -8.18 12.82 24.09
CA ASP A 233 -9.36 13.53 24.53
C ASP A 233 -10.58 12.65 24.18
#